data_AF-A0A497JBN4-F1
#
_entry.id   AF-A0A497JBN4-F1
#
_cell.length_a   1.000
_cell.length_b   1.000
_cell.length_c   1.000
_cell.angle_alpha   90.00
_cell.angle_beta   90.00
_cell.angle_gamma   90.00
#
_symmetry.space_group_name_H-M   'P 1'
#
loop_
_entity.id
_entity.type
_entity.pdbx_description
1 polymer ?
#
loop_
_entity_poly.entity_id
_entity_poly.type
_entity_poly.pdbx_seq_one_letter_code
_entity_poly.pdbx_strand_id
1 'polypeptide(L)'
;TLSTDFNAVTKLSKIFNAEVKQNSITFMGIVLNKDGSFSFSFSDEKEKNKKLWALLSLVERAMNCFSCGVCEAQCKHDAIAVNGKVEIKESCKHCLACHYSCPIVKYRVNRIKFIPKKHN
;
A
#
# COMPACT_ATOMS: atom_id res chain seq x y z
N THR A 1 -10.79 11.45 -15.61
CA THR A 1 -10.46 12.21 -14.39
C THR A 1 -10.85 11.37 -13.20
N LEU A 2 -9.88 10.80 -12.46
CA LEU A 2 -10.19 10.27 -11.13
C LEU A 2 -10.56 11.47 -10.26
N SER A 3 -11.85 11.83 -10.23
CA SER A 3 -12.38 12.65 -9.14
C SER A 3 -12.29 11.77 -7.91
N THR A 4 -11.23 11.93 -7.13
CA THR A 4 -11.14 11.37 -5.79
C THR A 4 -12.33 11.91 -5.02
N ASP A 5 -13.33 11.07 -4.84
CA ASP A 5 -14.50 11.38 -4.03
C ASP A 5 -13.98 11.61 -2.60
N PHE A 6 -13.85 12.88 -2.22
CA PHE A 6 -13.25 13.31 -0.96
C PHE A 6 -13.98 12.66 0.25
N ASN A 7 -15.25 12.30 0.05
CA ASN A 7 -16.07 11.55 1.00
C ASN A 7 -15.54 10.12 1.25
N ALA A 8 -15.08 9.42 0.21
CA ALA A 8 -14.48 8.09 0.34
C ALA A 8 -13.16 8.16 1.11
N VAL A 9 -12.37 9.21 0.87
CA VAL A 9 -11.13 9.48 1.59
C VAL A 9 -11.38 9.76 3.08
N THR A 10 -12.39 10.57 3.44
CA THR A 10 -12.77 10.80 4.85
C THR A 10 -13.32 9.56 5.56
N LYS A 11 -13.91 8.61 4.84
CA LYS A 11 -14.33 7.33 5.42
C LYS A 11 -13.12 6.44 5.71
N LEU A 12 -12.14 6.43 4.81
CA LEU A 12 -10.86 5.74 4.99
C LEU A 12 -9.99 6.40 6.07
N SER A 13 -10.06 7.72 6.24
CA SER A 13 -9.25 8.42 7.24
C SER A 13 -9.57 8.01 8.68
N LYS A 14 -10.83 7.69 8.98
CA LYS A 14 -11.25 7.12 10.27
C LYS A 14 -10.70 5.72 10.51
N ILE A 15 -10.54 4.92 9.45
CA ILE A 15 -10.01 3.54 9.52
C ILE A 15 -8.49 3.57 9.73
N PHE A 16 -7.79 4.51 9.10
CA PHE A 16 -6.33 4.62 9.14
C PHE A 16 -5.79 5.66 10.12
N ASN A 17 -6.66 6.25 10.95
CA ASN A 17 -6.33 7.35 11.86
C ASN A 17 -5.58 8.49 11.15
N ALA A 18 -6.05 8.84 9.94
CA ALA A 18 -5.46 9.87 9.09
C ALA A 18 -6.12 11.23 9.33
N GLU A 19 -5.32 12.29 9.39
CA GLU A 19 -5.79 13.66 9.47
C GLU A 19 -6.10 14.19 8.06
N VAL A 20 -7.33 14.65 7.84
CA VAL A 20 -7.73 15.25 6.55
C VAL A 20 -7.81 16.77 6.73
N LYS A 21 -6.99 17.50 5.99
CA LYS A 21 -7.04 18.95 5.83
C LYS A 21 -7.59 19.29 4.45
N GLN A 22 -8.05 20.53 4.23
CA GLN A 22 -8.65 20.96 2.96
C GLN A 22 -7.78 20.65 1.72
N ASN A 23 -6.44 20.66 1.88
CA ASN A 23 -5.49 20.48 0.78
C ASN A 23 -4.59 19.24 0.92
N SER A 24 -4.69 18.49 2.02
CA SER A 24 -3.83 17.33 2.24
C SER A 24 -4.42 16.28 3.16
N ILE A 25 -4.01 15.03 2.98
CA ILE A 25 -4.35 13.89 3.83
C ILE A 25 -3.06 13.40 4.46
N THR A 26 -2.95 13.45 5.77
CA THR A 26 -1.79 12.95 6.51
C THR A 26 -2.13 11.59 7.12
N PHE A 27 -1.41 10.55 6.72
CA PHE A 27 -1.52 9.22 7.34
C PHE A 27 -0.12 8.69 7.67
N MET A 28 0.10 8.23 8.90
CA MET A 28 1.37 7.61 9.31
C MET A 28 2.64 8.42 8.97
N GLY A 29 2.56 9.76 9.04
CA GLY A 29 3.67 10.67 8.68
C GLY A 29 3.89 10.86 7.18
N ILE A 30 2.97 10.37 6.34
CA ILE A 30 2.90 10.59 4.90
C ILE A 30 1.78 11.60 4.63
N VAL A 31 2.12 12.71 3.99
CA VAL A 31 1.22 13.77 3.55
C VAL A 31 0.93 13.56 2.07
N LEU A 32 -0.32 13.34 1.70
CA LEU A 32 -0.80 13.32 0.32
C LEU A 32 -1.46 14.67 0.03
N ASN A 33 -0.91 15.45 -0.90
CA ASN A 33 -1.45 16.74 -1.29
C ASN A 33 -2.51 16.57 -2.39
N LYS A 34 -3.39 17.57 -2.52
CA LYS A 34 -4.47 17.59 -3.53
C LYS A 34 -3.98 17.54 -4.98
N ASP A 35 -2.76 17.99 -5.24
CA ASP A 35 -2.10 17.92 -6.55
C ASP A 35 -1.57 16.51 -6.89
N GLY A 36 -1.71 15.56 -5.96
CA GLY A 36 -1.20 14.19 -6.10
C GLY A 36 0.26 14.02 -5.65
N SER A 37 0.93 15.09 -5.22
CA SER A 37 2.25 14.98 -4.60
C SER A 37 2.16 14.35 -3.21
N PHE A 38 3.20 13.62 -2.82
CA PHE A 38 3.29 13.04 -1.47
C PHE A 38 4.59 13.46 -0.80
N SER A 39 4.53 13.78 0.49
CA SER A 39 5.66 14.17 1.32
C SER A 39 5.72 13.29 2.55
N PHE A 40 6.89 12.81 2.92
CA PHE A 40 7.06 12.03 4.14
C PHE A 40 8.42 12.31 4.75
N SER A 41 8.47 12.37 6.07
CA SER A 41 9.69 12.56 6.82
C SER A 41 10.18 11.23 7.39
N PHE A 42 11.49 11.09 7.47
CA PHE A 42 12.19 9.92 7.97
C PHE A 42 13.42 10.40 8.74
N SER A 43 13.76 9.68 9.80
CA SER A 43 14.89 10.02 10.66
C SER A 43 16.19 9.39 10.16
N ASP A 44 16.10 8.22 9.51
CA ASP A 44 17.25 7.47 9.00
C ASP A 44 16.98 6.85 7.63
N GLU A 45 18.05 6.46 6.93
CA GLU A 45 17.99 5.91 5.57
C GLU A 45 17.28 4.54 5.50
N LYS A 46 17.39 3.72 6.55
CA LYS A 46 16.75 2.42 6.62
C LYS A 46 15.24 2.57 6.78
N GLU A 47 14.80 3.49 7.63
CA GLU A 47 13.40 3.89 7.79
C GLU A 47 12.85 4.49 6.49
N LYS A 48 13.61 5.38 5.85
CA LYS A 48 13.29 5.94 4.53
C LYS A 48 13.00 4.84 3.52
N ASN A 49 13.94 3.91 3.34
CA ASN A 49 13.82 2.86 2.33
C ASN A 49 12.64 1.92 2.62
N LYS A 50 12.37 1.64 3.91
CA LYS A 50 11.21 0.85 4.33
C LYS A 50 9.89 1.56 4.02
N LYS A 51 9.76 2.84 4.38
CA LYS A 51 8.56 3.67 4.12
C LYS A 51 8.33 3.82 2.61
N LEU A 52 9.38 4.14 1.86
CA LEU A 52 9.33 4.28 0.41
C LEU A 52 8.93 2.98 -0.27
N TRP A 53 9.50 1.84 0.14
CA TRP A 53 9.12 0.53 -0.38
C TRP A 53 7.64 0.22 -0.12
N ALA A 54 7.15 0.47 1.10
CA ALA A 54 5.75 0.21 1.44
C ALA A 54 4.79 1.06 0.61
N LEU A 55 5.10 2.35 0.43
CA LEU A 55 4.32 3.28 -0.38
C LEU A 55 4.29 2.86 -1.85
N LEU A 56 5.46 2.63 -2.46
CA LEU A 56 5.56 2.20 -3.86
C LEU A 56 4.84 0.88 -4.08
N SER A 57 4.98 -0.06 -3.14
CA SER A 57 4.28 -1.34 -3.22
C SER A 57 2.76 -1.21 -3.13
N LEU A 58 2.25 -0.29 -2.31
CA LEU A 58 0.82 -0.01 -2.23
C LEU A 58 0.31 0.55 -3.56
N VAL A 59 0.98 1.57 -4.11
CA VAL A 59 0.60 2.24 -5.36
C VAL A 59 0.65 1.28 -6.53
N GLU A 60 1.76 0.55 -6.69
CA GLU A 60 1.93 -0.41 -7.79
C GLU A 60 0.88 -1.52 -7.72
N ARG A 61 0.60 -2.06 -6.53
CA ARG A 61 -0.47 -3.06 -6.37
C ARG A 61 -1.83 -2.47 -6.69
N ALA A 62 -2.15 -1.26 -6.25
CA ALA A 62 -3.45 -0.64 -6.52
C ALA A 62 -3.68 -0.41 -8.02
N MET A 63 -2.64 0.00 -8.75
CA MET A 63 -2.74 0.35 -10.17
C MET A 63 -2.58 -0.85 -11.11
N ASN A 64 -1.78 -1.84 -10.73
CA ASN A 64 -1.37 -2.94 -11.61
C ASN A 64 -1.85 -4.33 -11.14
N CYS A 65 -2.72 -4.41 -10.12
CA CYS A 65 -3.32 -5.70 -9.74
C CYS A 65 -4.22 -6.22 -10.86
N PHE A 66 -3.97 -7.45 -11.29
CA PHE A 66 -4.78 -8.18 -12.28
C PHE A 66 -5.45 -9.41 -11.67
N SER A 67 -5.69 -9.39 -10.34
CA SER A 67 -6.44 -10.42 -9.61
C SER A 67 -5.90 -11.85 -9.81
N CYS A 68 -4.58 -12.02 -9.71
CA CYS A 68 -3.92 -13.30 -10.01
C CYS A 68 -4.05 -14.41 -8.94
N GLY A 69 -4.73 -14.17 -7.82
CA GLY A 69 -4.95 -15.20 -6.78
C GLY A 69 -3.77 -15.50 -5.85
N VAL A 70 -2.54 -15.06 -6.16
CA VAL A 70 -1.36 -15.37 -5.29
C VAL A 70 -1.56 -14.91 -3.85
N CYS A 71 -2.19 -13.77 -3.62
CA CYS A 71 -2.47 -13.27 -2.27
C CYS A 71 -3.43 -14.16 -1.48
N GLU A 72 -4.42 -14.76 -2.14
CA GLU A 72 -5.38 -15.68 -1.54
C GLU A 72 -4.70 -16.99 -1.15
N ALA A 73 -3.95 -17.60 -2.08
CA ALA A 73 -3.19 -18.82 -1.83
C ALA A 73 -2.15 -18.69 -0.68
N GLN A 74 -1.64 -17.49 -0.44
CA GLN A 74 -0.63 -17.22 0.60
C GLN A 74 -1.24 -16.90 1.97
N CYS A 75 -2.55 -16.67 2.04
CA CYS A 75 -3.20 -16.32 3.28
C CYS A 75 -3.50 -17.57 4.13
N LYS A 76 -2.73 -17.79 5.21
CA LYS A 76 -2.98 -18.90 6.16
C LYS A 76 -4.25 -18.75 7.01
N HIS A 77 -4.98 -17.64 6.86
CA HIS A 77 -6.17 -17.31 7.66
C HIS A 77 -7.43 -17.18 6.81
N ASP A 78 -7.38 -17.58 5.53
CA ASP A 78 -8.50 -17.44 4.59
C ASP A 78 -9.13 -16.02 4.56
N ALA A 79 -8.28 -15.01 4.79
CA ALA A 79 -8.72 -13.63 4.94
C ALA A 79 -8.79 -12.88 3.60
N ILE A 80 -8.52 -13.54 2.47
CA ILE A 80 -8.45 -12.92 1.15
C ILE A 80 -9.26 -13.77 0.18
N ALA A 81 -10.17 -13.14 -0.56
CA ALA A 81 -10.90 -13.75 -1.65
C ALA A 81 -10.58 -13.03 -2.97
N VAL A 82 -10.40 -13.77 -4.07
CA VAL A 82 -10.12 -13.19 -5.39
C VAL A 82 -11.16 -13.62 -6.42
N ASN A 83 -12.07 -12.70 -6.76
CA ASN A 83 -13.14 -12.91 -7.74
C ASN A 83 -13.23 -11.70 -8.68
N GLY A 84 -12.30 -11.58 -9.62
CA GLY A 84 -12.15 -10.40 -10.49
C GLY A 84 -11.60 -9.15 -9.78
N LYS A 85 -11.82 -9.04 -8.46
CA LYS A 85 -11.21 -8.08 -7.53
C LYS A 85 -10.71 -8.81 -6.29
N VAL A 86 -9.82 -8.15 -5.55
CA VAL A 86 -9.30 -8.64 -4.27
C VAL A 86 -10.15 -8.09 -3.14
N GLU A 87 -10.69 -8.98 -2.30
CA GLU A 87 -11.43 -8.63 -1.09
C GLU A 87 -10.64 -9.11 0.13
N ILE A 88 -10.53 -8.25 1.15
CA ILE A 88 -9.85 -8.56 2.42
C ILE A 88 -10.91 -8.60 3.52
N LYS A 89 -11.03 -9.75 4.17
CA LYS A 89 -11.97 -10.01 5.28
C LYS A 89 -11.38 -9.51 6.62
N GLU A 90 -12.23 -9.33 7.62
CA GLU A 90 -11.83 -8.92 8.98
C GLU A 90 -10.90 -9.92 9.69
N SER A 91 -10.86 -11.18 9.22
CA SER A 91 -9.95 -12.21 9.74
C SER A 91 -8.47 -11.95 9.43
N CYS A 92 -8.14 -10.89 8.68
CA CYS A 92 -6.77 -10.52 8.34
C CYS A 92 -5.95 -10.20 9.59
N LYS A 93 -4.79 -10.86 9.74
CA LYS A 93 -3.85 -10.65 10.85
C LYS A 93 -2.73 -9.66 10.54
N HIS A 94 -2.82 -8.94 9.42
CA HIS A 94 -1.83 -7.95 8.98
C HIS A 94 -0.37 -8.47 8.93
N CYS A 95 -0.17 -9.77 8.66
CA CYS A 95 1.17 -10.40 8.64
C CYS A 95 2.00 -10.09 7.38
N LEU A 96 1.39 -9.46 6.37
CA LEU A 96 2.01 -9.05 5.10
C LEU A 96 2.56 -10.19 4.21
N ALA A 97 2.31 -11.46 4.52
CA ALA A 97 2.75 -12.59 3.68
C ALA A 97 2.26 -12.49 2.22
N CYS A 98 0.99 -12.11 2.02
CA CYS A 98 0.39 -11.87 0.71
C CYS A 98 1.02 -10.69 -0.05
N HIS A 99 1.64 -9.76 0.68
CA HIS A 99 2.27 -8.58 0.10
C HIS A 99 3.62 -8.95 -0.51
N TYR A 100 4.46 -9.68 0.23
CA TYR A 100 5.79 -10.10 -0.22
C TYR A 100 5.77 -11.12 -1.37
N SER A 101 4.71 -11.90 -1.46
CA SER A 101 4.51 -12.91 -2.52
C SER A 101 3.90 -12.32 -3.79
N CYS A 102 3.38 -11.09 -3.75
CA CYS A 102 2.72 -10.47 -4.89
C CYS A 102 3.70 -10.25 -6.06
N PRO A 103 3.40 -10.74 -7.28
CA PRO A 103 4.28 -10.57 -8.45
C PRO A 103 4.53 -9.10 -8.80
N ILE A 104 3.53 -8.23 -8.59
CA ILE A 104 3.67 -6.78 -8.81
C ILE A 104 4.75 -6.20 -7.89
N VAL A 105 4.74 -6.55 -6.61
CA VAL A 105 5.77 -6.10 -5.66
C VAL A 105 7.13 -6.66 -6.04
N LYS A 106 7.19 -7.97 -6.30
CA LYS A 106 8.44 -8.67 -6.61
C LYS A 106 9.11 -8.17 -7.89
N TYR A 107 8.35 -7.86 -8.93
CA TYR A 107 8.90 -7.55 -10.25
C TYR A 107 8.75 -6.09 -10.68
N ARG A 108 7.91 -5.26 -10.04
CA ARG A 108 7.85 -3.82 -10.36
C ARG A 108 8.54 -2.98 -9.31
N VAL A 109 8.26 -3.25 -8.02
CA VAL A 109 8.79 -2.44 -6.93
C VAL A 109 10.24 -2.80 -6.63
N ASN A 110 10.56 -4.09 -6.47
CA ASN A 110 11.93 -4.50 -6.11
C ASN A 110 12.98 -4.27 -7.22
N ARG A 111 12.57 -3.85 -8.42
CA ARG A 111 13.50 -3.42 -9.49
C ARG A 111 13.92 -1.95 -9.36
N ILE A 112 13.28 -1.18 -8.48
CA ILE A 112 13.62 0.21 -8.19
C ILE A 112 14.89 0.21 -7.31
N LYS A 113 15.98 0.79 -7.82
CA LYS A 113 17.35 0.73 -7.26
C LYS A 113 17.53 1.29 -5.84
N PHE A 114 16.48 1.86 -5.23
CA PHE A 114 16.51 2.43 -3.87
C PHE A 114 16.26 1.39 -2.76
N ILE A 115 15.94 0.13 -3.09
CA ILE A 115 15.63 -0.91 -2.10
C ILE A 115 16.86 -1.80 -1.93
N PRO A 116 17.47 -1.86 -0.73
CA PRO A 116 18.62 -2.73 -0.50
C PRO A 116 18.21 -4.18 -0.79
N LYS A 117 18.94 -4.84 -1.70
CA LYS A 117 18.75 -6.26 -1.97
C LYS A 117 18.96 -7.01 -0.65
N LYS A 118 17.95 -7.77 -0.21
CA LYS A 118 18.13 -8.74 0.86
C LYS A 118 19.09 -9.80 0.32
N HIS A 119 20.34 -9.78 0.77
CA HIS A 119 21.27 -10.89 0.59
C HIS A 119 20.72 -12.09 1.37
N ASN A 120 20.59 -13.22 0.68
CA ASN A 120 20.45 -14.53 1.31
C ASN A 120 21.75 -14.86 2.05
#